data_AF-A0A387ATP2-F1
#
_entry.id   AF-A0A387ATP2-F1
#
_cell.length_a   1.000
_cell.length_b   1.000
_cell.length_c   1.000
_cell.angle_alpha   90.00
_cell.angle_beta   90.00
_cell.angle_gamma   90.00
#
_symmetry.space_group_name_H-M   'P 1'
#
loop_
_entity.id
_entity.type
_entity.pdbx_description
1 polymer ?
#
loop_
_entity_poly.entity_id
_entity_poly.type
_entity_poly.pdbx_seq_one_letter_code
_entity_poly.pdbx_strand_id
1 'polypeptide(L)'
;MKRGSYMLGLKKLFPDKMDLNKLIFRIGEVSKMLNVSTRQLRYWEKKGYIESIRDEKGSSRVFNMENFTRVSLIKYYLDKGFTLVRANEITQTNMSNMAYLRRFVMYAFQDIEMIENQPAINLGYFDDEKTSILYGFIDKNDEVKYRVIKNKEEDR
;
A
#
# COMPACT_ATOMS: atom_id res chain seq x y z
N MET A 1 -25.88 -11.27 7.21
CA MET A 1 -24.76 -10.41 6.74
C MET A 1 -23.43 -11.15 6.99
N LYS A 2 -22.94 -11.95 6.03
CA LYS A 2 -21.73 -12.79 6.20
C LYS A 2 -20.47 -11.97 5.87
N ARG A 3 -19.82 -11.37 6.87
CA ARG A 3 -18.51 -10.69 6.77
C ARG A 3 -17.30 -11.65 6.67
N GLY A 4 -17.49 -12.90 6.25
CA GLY A 4 -16.54 -13.99 6.48
C GLY A 4 -15.58 -14.36 5.33
N SER A 5 -15.95 -14.21 4.06
CA SER A 5 -15.16 -14.79 2.95
C SER A 5 -14.05 -13.90 2.40
N TYR A 6 -14.26 -12.58 2.36
CA TYR A 6 -13.36 -11.63 1.66
C TYR A 6 -11.93 -11.59 2.22
N MET A 7 -11.73 -12.03 3.47
CA MET A 7 -10.42 -12.03 4.14
C MET A 7 -9.63 -13.34 3.93
N LEU A 8 -10.22 -14.37 3.32
CA LEU A 8 -9.65 -15.72 3.33
C LEU A 8 -8.47 -15.87 2.35
N GLY A 9 -8.58 -15.39 1.11
CA GLY A 9 -7.47 -15.46 0.15
C GLY A 9 -6.32 -14.51 0.52
N LEU A 10 -6.63 -13.34 1.09
CA LEU A 10 -5.60 -12.41 1.58
C LEU A 10 -4.86 -12.97 2.81
N LYS A 11 -5.55 -13.71 3.70
CA LYS A 11 -4.90 -14.44 4.82
C LYS A 11 -3.99 -15.58 4.33
N LYS A 12 -4.29 -16.22 3.20
CA LYS A 12 -3.37 -17.21 2.59
C LYS A 12 -2.08 -16.56 2.10
N LEU A 13 -2.15 -15.39 1.48
CA LEU A 13 -0.98 -14.68 0.97
C LEU A 13 -0.21 -13.91 2.05
N PHE A 14 -0.90 -13.46 3.10
CA PHE A 14 -0.34 -12.71 4.23
C PHE A 14 -0.78 -13.35 5.56
N PRO A 15 -0.25 -14.55 5.91
CA PRO A 15 -0.70 -15.36 7.05
C PRO A 15 -0.56 -14.65 8.38
N ASP A 16 0.57 -13.96 8.56
CA ASP A 16 0.65 -12.83 9.46
C ASP A 16 0.42 -11.60 8.60
N LYS A 17 -0.50 -10.71 9.01
CA LYS A 17 -0.55 -9.36 8.46
C LYS A 17 0.89 -8.83 8.58
N MET A 18 1.62 -8.74 7.47
CA MET A 18 2.93 -8.09 7.48
C MET A 18 2.63 -6.65 7.85
N ASP A 19 2.71 -6.38 9.14
CA ASP A 19 2.37 -5.09 9.68
C ASP A 19 3.58 -4.23 9.43
N LEU A 20 3.59 -3.60 8.25
CA LEU A 20 4.63 -2.67 7.84
C LEU A 20 4.80 -1.53 8.87
N ASN A 21 3.80 -1.30 9.74
CA ASN A 21 3.94 -0.35 10.84
C ASN A 21 4.93 -0.81 11.93
N LYS A 22 5.23 -2.11 12.01
CA LYS A 22 6.26 -2.69 12.90
C LYS A 22 7.68 -2.55 12.36
N LEU A 23 7.85 -2.19 11.09
CA LEU A 23 9.16 -1.87 10.54
C LEU A 23 9.54 -0.47 11.02
N ILE A 24 10.62 -0.42 11.79
CA ILE A 24 11.08 0.75 12.52
C ILE A 24 12.52 1.05 12.09
N PHE A 25 12.77 2.29 11.66
CA PHE A 25 14.07 2.76 11.19
C PHE A 25 14.56 3.90 12.09
N ARG A 26 15.82 3.84 12.54
CA ARG A 26 16.46 4.95 13.24
C ARG A 26 16.66 6.11 12.27
N ILE A 27 16.63 7.35 12.78
CA ILE A 27 16.86 8.56 11.97
C ILE A 27 18.15 8.51 11.13
N GLY A 28 19.21 7.89 11.67
CA GLY A 28 20.48 7.73 10.96
C GLY A 28 20.40 6.73 9.79
N GLU A 29 19.55 5.71 9.89
CA GLU A 29 19.32 4.74 8.81
C GLU A 29 18.51 5.40 7.70
N VAL A 30 17.42 6.09 8.04
CA VAL A 30 16.62 6.87 7.08
C VAL A 30 17.49 7.89 6.34
N SER A 31 18.35 8.59 7.08
CA SER A 31 19.29 9.56 6.52
C SER A 31 20.22 8.95 5.47
N LYS A 32 20.82 7.79 5.78
CA LYS A 32 21.71 7.06 4.87
C LYS A 32 20.96 6.49 3.66
N MET A 33 19.82 5.84 3.89
CA MET A 33 19.06 5.15 2.84
C MET A 33 18.49 6.12 1.80
N LEU A 34 18.01 7.29 2.24
CA LEU A 34 17.33 8.26 1.38
C LEU A 34 18.23 9.44 0.97
N ASN A 35 19.48 9.44 1.41
CA ASN A 35 20.44 10.53 1.19
C ASN A 35 19.84 11.90 1.58
N VAL A 36 19.28 11.96 2.78
CA VAL A 36 18.72 13.18 3.40
C VAL A 36 19.48 13.45 4.69
N SER A 37 19.93 14.67 4.93
CA SER A 37 20.64 14.97 6.18
C SER A 37 19.73 14.83 7.40
N THR A 38 20.28 14.38 8.53
CA THR A 38 19.54 14.33 9.80
C THR A 38 19.01 15.71 10.22
N ARG A 39 19.69 16.79 9.82
CA ARG A 39 19.22 18.18 10.00
C ARG A 39 17.93 18.45 9.23
N GLN A 40 17.84 18.04 7.97
CA GLN A 40 16.61 18.16 7.18
C GLN A 40 15.48 17.34 7.78
N LEU A 41 15.73 16.08 8.18
CA LEU A 41 14.72 15.24 8.83
C LEU A 41 14.17 15.90 10.11
N ARG A 42 15.04 16.43 10.98
CA ARG A 42 14.61 17.17 12.17
C ARG A 42 13.83 18.45 11.84
N TYR A 43 14.19 19.14 10.77
CA TYR A 43 13.49 20.33 10.32
C TYR A 43 12.09 19.99 9.79
N TRP A 44 11.95 18.93 8.99
CA TRP A 44 10.67 18.45 8.49
C TRP A 44 9.77 17.95 9.61
N GLU A 45 10.36 17.28 10.61
CA GLU A 45 9.65 16.88 11.82
C GLU A 45 9.14 18.09 12.62
N LYS A 46 9.98 19.10 12.84
CA LYS A 46 9.57 20.35 13.51
C LYS A 46 8.44 21.08 12.77
N LYS A 47 8.38 20.93 11.44
CA LYS A 47 7.31 21.48 10.60
C LYS A 47 6.03 20.64 10.59
N GLY A 48 6.03 19.45 11.19
CA GLY A 48 4.90 18.52 11.20
C GLY A 48 4.69 17.78 9.88
N TYR A 49 5.71 17.70 9.03
CA TYR A 49 5.61 17.00 7.73
C TYR A 49 5.87 15.50 7.85
N ILE A 50 6.67 15.14 8.85
CA ILE A 50 6.96 13.76 9.26
C ILE A 50 6.92 13.70 10.79
N GLU A 51 6.72 12.52 11.33
CA GLU A 51 6.66 12.26 12.76
C GLU A 51 7.62 11.12 13.12
N SER A 52 8.35 11.25 14.23
CA SER A 52 9.07 10.12 14.81
C SER A 52 8.31 9.54 15.98
N ILE A 53 8.39 8.22 16.09
CA ILE A 53 7.98 7.46 17.26
C ILE A 53 9.17 7.43 18.22
N ARG A 54 8.93 7.47 19.53
CA ARG A 54 9.98 7.19 20.52
C ARG A 54 10.11 5.68 20.66
N ASP A 55 11.34 5.15 20.60
CA ASP A 55 11.56 3.73 20.83
C ASP A 55 11.08 3.28 22.22
N GLU A 56 10.84 1.98 22.41
CA GLU A 56 10.38 1.41 23.69
C GLU A 56 11.32 1.72 24.87
N LYS A 57 12.60 2.01 24.57
CA LYS A 57 13.64 2.41 25.53
C LYS A 57 13.73 3.93 25.72
N GLY A 58 12.79 4.70 25.17
CA GLY A 58 12.57 6.12 25.39
C GLY A 58 13.66 7.09 24.91
N SER A 59 14.70 6.61 24.21
CA SER A 59 15.93 7.38 23.97
C SER A 59 16.13 7.80 22.52
N SER A 60 15.65 7.01 21.55
CA SER A 60 15.92 7.23 20.13
C SER A 60 14.66 7.51 19.32
N ARG A 61 14.73 8.52 18.45
CA ARG A 61 13.71 8.79 17.43
C ARG A 61 13.77 7.73 16.34
N VAL A 62 12.64 7.12 16.07
CA VAL A 62 12.49 6.10 15.03
C VAL A 62 11.33 6.45 14.10
N PHE A 63 11.42 6.03 12.85
CA PHE A 63 10.44 6.26 11.81
C PHE A 63 9.83 4.91 11.41
N ASN A 64 8.51 4.85 11.34
CA ASN A 64 7.84 3.69 10.75
C ASN A 64 7.85 3.75 9.21
N MET A 65 7.35 2.72 8.54
CA MET A 65 7.25 2.69 7.07
C MET A 65 6.45 3.85 6.48
N GLU A 66 5.40 4.31 7.17
CA GLU A 66 4.62 5.46 6.71
C GLU A 66 5.52 6.70 6.64
N ASN A 67 6.25 7.01 7.69
CA ASN A 67 7.12 8.17 7.71
C ASN A 67 8.35 8.01 6.81
N PHE A 68 8.90 6.80 6.69
CA PHE A 68 9.93 6.52 5.68
C PHE A 68 9.42 6.87 4.28
N THR A 69 8.20 6.47 3.95
CA THR A 69 7.56 6.78 2.66
C THR A 69 7.34 8.28 2.48
N ARG A 70 6.88 8.99 3.52
CA ARG A 70 6.76 10.46 3.50
C ARG A 70 8.10 11.13 3.21
N VAL A 71 9.18 10.74 3.90
CA VAL A 71 10.54 11.26 3.67
C VAL A 71 10.97 11.01 2.23
N SER A 72 10.75 9.80 1.73
CA SER A 72 11.10 9.42 0.35
C SER A 72 10.36 10.27 -0.69
N LEU A 73 9.05 10.51 -0.50
CA LEU A 73 8.25 11.33 -1.40
C LEU A 73 8.64 12.81 -1.34
N ILE A 74 8.83 13.36 -0.13
CA ILE A 74 9.30 14.74 0.03
C ILE A 74 10.65 14.92 -0.67
N LYS A 75 11.59 13.99 -0.47
CA LYS A 75 12.91 14.01 -1.13
C LYS A 75 12.76 13.96 -2.66
N TYR A 76 11.95 13.05 -3.18
CA TYR A 76 11.70 12.93 -4.62
C TYR A 76 11.19 14.23 -5.24
N TYR A 77 10.26 14.93 -4.58
CA TYR A 77 9.75 16.20 -5.08
C TYR A 77 10.76 17.35 -4.91
N LEU A 78 11.55 17.37 -3.84
CA LEU A 78 12.63 18.34 -3.71
C LEU A 78 13.66 18.18 -4.84
N ASP A 79 14.02 16.94 -5.20
CA ASP A 79 14.96 16.66 -6.30
C ASP A 79 14.42 17.09 -7.66
N LYS A 80 13.10 17.18 -7.81
CA LYS A 80 12.44 17.75 -8.99
C LYS A 80 12.34 19.28 -8.99
N GLY A 81 12.94 19.96 -8.00
CA GLY A 81 12.98 21.42 -7.91
C GLY A 81 11.75 22.04 -7.23
N PHE A 82 10.86 21.25 -6.62
CA PHE A 82 9.75 21.81 -5.86
C PHE A 82 10.23 22.42 -4.53
N THR A 83 9.51 23.43 -4.04
CA THR A 83 9.73 23.93 -2.68
C THR A 83 9.31 22.88 -1.66
N LEU A 84 9.85 22.95 -0.43
CA LEU A 84 9.50 22.00 0.63
C LEU A 84 8.00 21.98 0.95
N VAL A 85 7.35 23.15 0.97
CA VAL A 85 5.90 23.25 1.21
C VAL A 85 5.14 22.49 0.13
N ARG A 86 5.48 22.73 -1.14
CA ARG A 86 4.84 22.07 -2.27
C ARG A 86 5.11 20.57 -2.30
N ALA A 87 6.34 20.14 -1.99
CA ALA A 87 6.70 18.73 -1.88
C ALA A 87 5.88 18.02 -0.79
N ASN A 88 5.67 18.66 0.36
CA ASN A 88 4.84 18.12 1.43
C ASN A 88 3.35 18.02 1.03
N GLU A 89 2.77 19.05 0.39
CA GLU A 89 1.39 19.00 -0.10
C GLU A 89 1.15 17.82 -1.04
N ILE A 90 2.01 17.65 -2.06
CA ILE A 90 1.90 16.55 -3.00
C ILE A 90 2.08 15.20 -2.29
N THR A 91 3.01 15.14 -1.33
CA THR A 91 3.21 13.94 -0.50
C THR A 91 1.94 13.58 0.27
N GLN A 92 1.25 14.54 0.90
CA GLN A 92 0.00 14.30 1.63
C GLN A 92 -1.10 13.74 0.71
N THR A 93 -1.25 14.29 -0.49
CA THR A 93 -2.19 13.77 -1.50
C THR A 93 -1.83 12.35 -1.91
N ASN A 94 -0.56 12.07 -2.22
CA ASN A 94 -0.12 10.74 -2.61
C ASN A 94 -0.31 9.70 -1.50
N MET A 95 -0.01 10.06 -0.26
CA MET A 95 -0.20 9.17 0.89
C MET A 95 -1.70 8.83 1.06
N SER A 96 -2.59 9.81 0.89
CA SER A 96 -4.04 9.60 0.94
C SER A 96 -4.52 8.68 -0.18
N ASN A 97 -4.03 8.90 -1.41
CA ASN A 97 -4.35 8.05 -2.56
C ASN A 97 -3.85 6.61 -2.37
N MET A 98 -2.64 6.43 -1.84
CA MET A 98 -2.08 5.11 -1.51
C MET A 98 -2.87 4.41 -0.42
N ALA A 99 -3.31 5.13 0.62
CA ALA A 99 -4.17 4.57 1.66
C ALA A 99 -5.51 4.09 1.09
N TYR A 100 -6.12 4.88 0.20
CA TYR A 100 -7.34 4.50 -0.50
C TYR A 100 -7.13 3.28 -1.41
N LEU A 101 -6.09 3.27 -2.25
CA LEU A 101 -5.76 2.15 -3.13
C LEU A 101 -5.52 0.87 -2.34
N ARG A 102 -4.70 0.93 -1.29
CA ARG A 102 -4.44 -0.21 -0.39
C ARG A 102 -5.73 -0.74 0.20
N ARG A 103 -6.63 0.15 0.65
CA ARG A 103 -7.93 -0.24 1.19
C ARG A 103 -8.78 -0.90 0.12
N PHE A 104 -8.88 -0.31 -1.07
CA PHE A 104 -9.62 -0.86 -2.19
C PHE A 104 -9.11 -2.27 -2.53
N VAL A 105 -7.81 -2.44 -2.78
CA VAL A 105 -7.21 -3.73 -3.09
C VAL A 105 -7.46 -4.75 -1.98
N MET A 106 -7.30 -4.36 -0.71
CA MET A 106 -7.54 -5.25 0.43
C MET A 106 -8.99 -5.76 0.52
N TYR A 107 -9.97 -4.99 0.03
CA TYR A 107 -11.38 -5.40 0.02
C TYR A 107 -11.80 -6.06 -1.30
N ALA A 108 -11.23 -5.63 -2.43
CA ALA A 108 -11.56 -6.13 -3.76
C ALA A 108 -10.89 -7.50 -4.02
N PHE A 109 -9.62 -7.67 -3.60
CA PHE A 109 -8.87 -8.91 -3.78
C PHE A 109 -9.51 -10.05 -2.99
N GLN A 110 -10.07 -11.05 -3.69
CA GLN A 110 -10.63 -12.25 -3.07
C GLN A 110 -9.61 -13.37 -2.96
N ASP A 111 -9.04 -13.78 -4.10
CA ASP A 111 -8.07 -14.87 -4.22
C ASP A 111 -7.34 -14.78 -5.58
N ILE A 112 -6.33 -15.63 -5.78
CA ILE A 112 -5.76 -15.91 -7.10
C ILE A 112 -6.29 -17.26 -7.59
N GLU A 113 -6.87 -17.27 -8.77
CA GLU A 113 -7.45 -18.46 -9.40
C GLU A 113 -6.76 -18.77 -10.73
N MET A 114 -6.76 -20.05 -11.13
CA MET A 114 -6.25 -20.47 -12.43
C MET A 114 -7.41 -20.51 -13.44
N ILE A 115 -7.42 -19.57 -14.38
CA ILE A 115 -8.41 -19.51 -15.47
C ILE A 115 -7.69 -19.77 -16.78
N GLU A 116 -8.11 -20.81 -17.52
CA GLU A 116 -7.47 -21.20 -18.80
C GLU A 116 -5.95 -21.39 -18.66
N ASN A 117 -5.49 -21.98 -17.55
CA ASN A 117 -4.08 -22.15 -17.19
C ASN A 117 -3.29 -20.85 -16.99
N GLN A 118 -3.95 -19.70 -16.85
CA GLN A 118 -3.33 -18.42 -16.50
C GLN A 118 -3.75 -18.00 -15.09
N PRO A 119 -2.81 -17.54 -14.23
CA PRO A 119 -3.17 -16.97 -12.94
C PRO A 119 -3.96 -15.67 -13.14
N ALA A 120 -5.05 -15.55 -12.39
CA ALA A 120 -5.98 -14.43 -12.45
C ALA A 120 -6.33 -13.96 -11.04
N ILE A 121 -6.37 -12.66 -10.84
CA ILE A 121 -6.82 -12.05 -9.59
C ILE A 121 -8.35 -11.98 -9.63
N ASN A 122 -9.02 -12.65 -8.67
CA ASN A 122 -10.44 -12.49 -8.45
C ASN A 122 -10.69 -11.14 -7.74
N LEU A 123 -11.39 -10.23 -8.42
CA LEU A 123 -11.70 -8.88 -7.94
C LEU A 123 -13.12 -8.77 -7.35
N GLY A 124 -13.83 -9.89 -7.24
CA GLY A 124 -15.18 -9.98 -6.72
C GLY A 124 -16.28 -9.89 -7.79
N TYR A 125 -17.52 -9.85 -7.31
CA TYR A 125 -18.70 -9.77 -8.18
C TYR A 125 -18.70 -8.50 -9.02
N PHE A 126 -18.98 -8.65 -10.31
CA PHE A 126 -19.07 -7.54 -11.25
C PHE A 126 -20.46 -6.87 -11.21
N ASP A 127 -21.50 -7.65 -10.93
CA ASP A 127 -22.89 -7.22 -10.84
C ASP A 127 -23.49 -7.43 -9.44
N ASP A 128 -24.49 -6.62 -9.09
CA ASP A 128 -25.17 -6.68 -7.79
C ASP A 128 -25.93 -8.00 -7.56
N GLU A 129 -26.35 -8.64 -8.66
CA GLU A 129 -27.04 -9.93 -8.70
C GLU A 129 -26.10 -11.10 -8.45
N LYS A 130 -24.77 -10.86 -8.44
CA LYS A 130 -23.69 -11.83 -8.20
C LYS A 130 -23.63 -12.97 -9.22
N THR A 131 -24.09 -12.69 -10.43
CA THR A 131 -24.13 -13.63 -11.55
C THR A 131 -22.80 -13.74 -12.29
N SER A 132 -21.91 -12.76 -12.12
CA SER A 132 -20.59 -12.76 -12.74
C SER A 132 -19.50 -12.16 -11.84
N ILE A 133 -18.26 -12.60 -12.07
CA ILE A 133 -17.07 -12.22 -11.33
C ILE A 133 -16.11 -11.51 -12.27
N LEU A 134 -15.51 -10.41 -11.80
CA LEU A 134 -14.45 -9.70 -12.50
C LEU A 134 -13.09 -10.31 -12.16
N TYR A 135 -12.33 -10.67 -13.19
CA TYR A 135 -10.96 -11.15 -13.08
C TYR A 135 -9.97 -10.19 -13.73
N GLY A 136 -8.85 -9.95 -13.06
CA GLY A 136 -7.69 -9.24 -13.60
C GLY A 136 -6.56 -10.21 -13.94
N PHE A 137 -6.01 -10.10 -15.14
CA PHE A 137 -4.88 -10.89 -15.63
C PHE A 137 -3.70 -9.95 -15.87
N ILE A 138 -2.49 -10.41 -15.57
CA ILE A 138 -1.25 -9.75 -15.97
C ILE A 138 -0.58 -10.65 -16.98
N ASP A 139 -0.24 -10.12 -18.15
CA ASP A 139 0.51 -10.86 -19.15
C ASP A 139 2.03 -10.67 -18.99
N LYS A 140 2.80 -11.33 -19.86
CA LYS A 140 4.28 -11.31 -19.83
C LYS A 140 4.90 -9.92 -20.04
N ASN A 141 4.12 -8.93 -20.47
CA ASN A 141 4.56 -7.55 -20.70
C ASN A 141 4.07 -6.62 -19.58
N ASP A 142 3.61 -7.15 -18.44
CA ASP A 142 3.00 -6.41 -17.34
C ASP A 142 1.71 -5.64 -17.74
N GLU A 143 1.07 -6.02 -18.86
CA GLU A 143 -0.21 -5.42 -19.26
C GLU A 143 -1.38 -6.06 -18.50
N VAL A 144 -2.23 -5.22 -17.92
CA VAL A 144 -3.43 -5.66 -17.19
C VAL A 144 -4.60 -5.84 -18.15
N LYS A 145 -5.21 -7.03 -18.16
CA LYS A 145 -6.42 -7.35 -18.94
C LYS A 145 -7.54 -7.82 -18.01
N TYR A 146 -8.77 -7.44 -18.31
CA TYR A 146 -9.94 -7.79 -17.50
C TYR A 146 -10.86 -8.73 -18.27
N ARG A 147 -11.44 -9.71 -17.56
CA ARG A 147 -12.50 -10.56 -18.09
C ARG A 147 -13.60 -10.72 -17.05
N VAL A 148 -14.84 -10.69 -17.51
CA VAL A 148 -16.02 -11.00 -16.70
C VAL A 148 -16.42 -12.44 -17.00
N ILE A 149 -16.52 -13.27 -15.96
CA ILE A 149 -16.86 -14.69 -16.09
C ILE A 149 -18.11 -14.96 -15.28
N LYS A 150 -19.09 -15.65 -15.88
CA LYS A 150 -20.31 -16.06 -15.18
C LYS A 150 -19.96 -16.94 -13.98
N ASN A 151 -20.47 -16.57 -12.82
CA ASN A 151 -20.33 -17.35 -11.60
C ASN A 151 -21.18 -18.62 -11.75
N LYS A 152 -20.53 -19.79 -11.87
CA LYS A 152 -21.23 -21.08 -12.04
C LYS A 152 -21.72 -21.66 -10.71
N GLU A 153 -22.08 -20.83 -9.73
CA GLU A 153 -22.82 -21.30 -8.53
C GLU A 153 -24.32 -21.46 -8.86
N GLU A 154 -24.63 -22.34 -9.82
CA GLU A 154 -25.93 -22.99 -9.95
C GLU A 154 -25.63 -24.48 -10.16
N ASP A 155 -26.28 -25.33 -9.36
CA ASP A 155 -26.18 -26.81 -9.25
C ASP A 155 -25.29 -27.39 -8.15
N ARG A 156 -25.59 -27.09 -6.87
CA ARG A 156 -25.59 -28.08 -5.78
C ARG A 156 -26.69 -27.82 -4.75
#